data_AF-A0A6P6WD22-F1
#
_entry.id   AF-A0A6P6WD22-F1
#
_cell.length_a   1.000
_cell.length_b   1.000
_cell.length_c   1.000
_cell.angle_alpha   90.00
_cell.angle_beta   90.00
_cell.angle_gamma   90.00
#
_symmetry.space_group_name_H-M   'P 1'
#
loop_
_entity.id
_entity.type
_entity.pdbx_description
1 polymer ?
#
loop_
_entity_poly.entity_id
_entity_poly.type
_entity_poly.pdbx_seq_one_letter_code
_entity_poly.pdbx_strand_id
1 'polypeptide(L)'
;MTTTADNGASSPEKSNSAPPQGIVPAFNDDIVEKLKTLEETASPWIDYAFKQAQAAHKTIGHHLQDAIEVTKSRLDRIRTTSSAHFNQTLDSLQDAKSDFNAYEDLAIGKIREGFNLAAANPFIAAGSIFAVGLLGLKRPRRILYYKLRRLFASEQVLLSKADAKVKELRQSFEVLKAEAEKLEKAALQAEEEMTRGRTKLRQAGKQIQSVVRSAYKIERQAVGLKDVLRDLPSIEASRFRSQVSNLAKEAKKERRVLNKEVTKISNYGISV
;
A
#
# COMPACT_ATOMS: atom_id res chain seq x y z
N MET A 1 -12.09 52.79 -4.99
CA MET A 1 -11.99 54.11 -5.65
C MET A 1 -11.37 53.88 -7.02
N THR A 2 -11.90 54.55 -8.06
CA THR A 2 -11.34 54.75 -9.43
C THR A 2 -10.94 53.51 -10.26
N THR A 3 -11.03 53.47 -11.60
CA THR A 3 -11.76 54.23 -12.63
C THR A 3 -11.66 53.43 -13.96
N THR A 4 -12.80 52.98 -14.48
CA THR A 4 -13.29 53.14 -15.87
C THR A 4 -12.42 52.85 -17.12
N ALA A 5 -12.88 51.86 -17.91
CA ALA A 5 -12.92 51.77 -19.39
C ALA A 5 -11.60 51.92 -20.23
N ASP A 6 -11.55 51.69 -21.55
CA ASP A 6 -12.58 51.30 -22.53
C ASP A 6 -12.00 50.42 -23.68
N ASN A 7 -12.88 49.98 -24.57
CA ASN A 7 -12.70 49.11 -25.73
C ASN A 7 -12.18 49.84 -26.99
N GLY A 8 -11.87 49.07 -28.05
CA GLY A 8 -11.59 49.59 -29.40
C GLY A 8 -10.80 48.60 -30.27
N ALA A 9 -11.30 47.40 -30.59
CA ALA A 9 -12.30 47.14 -31.63
C ALA A 9 -11.81 47.44 -33.08
N SER A 10 -11.45 46.39 -33.83
CA SER A 10 -11.85 46.21 -35.23
C SER A 10 -11.50 44.80 -35.73
N SER A 11 -12.50 44.12 -36.28
CA SER A 11 -12.39 42.92 -37.13
C SER A 11 -13.02 43.28 -38.47
N PRO A 12 -12.48 42.79 -39.59
CA PRO A 12 -13.21 41.76 -40.34
C PRO A 12 -12.26 40.68 -40.92
N GLU A 13 -12.65 39.55 -41.50
CA GLU A 13 -13.86 38.72 -41.63
C GLU A 13 -13.52 37.73 -42.80
N LYS A 14 -14.16 36.55 -42.87
CA LYS A 14 -14.09 35.55 -43.98
C LYS A 14 -12.75 34.80 -44.15
N SER A 15 -12.63 33.47 -43.94
CA SER A 15 -13.39 32.27 -44.37
C SER A 15 -13.06 31.77 -45.80
N ASN A 16 -12.36 30.63 -45.93
CA ASN A 16 -12.95 29.35 -46.40
C ASN A 16 -11.95 28.24 -46.81
N SER A 17 -12.39 26.98 -46.60
CA SER A 17 -12.10 25.75 -47.39
C SER A 17 -10.70 25.09 -47.41
N ALA A 18 -10.68 23.76 -47.68
CA ALA A 18 -9.54 22.82 -47.49
C ALA A 18 -9.17 22.02 -48.80
N PRO A 19 -8.55 20.80 -48.78
CA PRO A 19 -7.22 20.41 -49.35
C PRO A 19 -7.33 19.45 -50.60
N PRO A 20 -6.37 18.53 -51.04
CA PRO A 20 -5.01 18.10 -50.59
C PRO A 20 -3.93 17.73 -51.69
N GLN A 21 -2.78 17.13 -51.29
CA GLN A 21 -1.71 16.40 -52.08
C GLN A 21 -0.67 17.23 -52.91
N GLY A 22 0.53 16.75 -53.31
CA GLY A 22 1.33 15.55 -52.89
C GLY A 22 2.58 15.16 -53.77
N ILE A 23 3.65 14.62 -53.13
CA ILE A 23 4.74 13.69 -53.63
C ILE A 23 5.87 14.16 -54.63
N VAL A 24 7.06 14.58 -54.09
CA VAL A 24 8.55 14.37 -54.37
C VAL A 24 9.21 14.07 -55.78
N PRO A 25 10.59 14.08 -56.00
CA PRO A 25 11.76 14.91 -55.55
C PRO A 25 12.97 15.13 -56.58
N ALA A 26 14.08 15.84 -56.23
CA ALA A 26 15.48 15.75 -56.80
C ALA A 26 16.57 16.53 -55.96
N PHE A 27 17.91 16.30 -56.10
CA PHE A 27 18.99 16.78 -55.17
C PHE A 27 20.45 16.95 -55.75
N ASN A 28 21.29 17.73 -55.04
CA ASN A 28 22.80 17.77 -54.90
C ASN A 28 23.67 18.83 -55.65
N ASP A 29 24.39 19.68 -54.89
CA ASP A 29 25.74 20.25 -55.19
C ASP A 29 26.42 21.05 -54.03
N ASP A 30 25.64 21.55 -53.05
CA ASP A 30 25.99 22.66 -52.13
C ASP A 30 27.02 22.39 -50.98
N ILE A 31 27.68 21.23 -50.93
CA ILE A 31 28.39 20.77 -49.71
C ILE A 31 29.90 21.12 -49.71
N VAL A 32 30.52 21.22 -50.88
CA VAL A 32 32.00 21.25 -50.99
C VAL A 32 32.61 22.58 -50.55
N GLU A 33 31.92 23.70 -50.75
CA GLU A 33 32.46 25.04 -50.45
C GLU A 33 32.57 25.31 -48.94
N LYS A 34 31.66 24.72 -48.16
CA LYS A 34 31.51 24.97 -46.71
C LYS A 34 32.62 24.40 -45.83
N LEU A 35 33.48 23.53 -46.38
CA LEU A 35 34.58 22.91 -45.64
C LEU A 35 35.83 23.79 -45.58
N LYS A 36 36.13 24.56 -46.62
CA LYS A 36 37.35 25.40 -46.68
C LYS A 36 37.33 26.57 -45.70
N THR A 37 36.17 27.19 -45.51
CA THR A 37 35.99 28.34 -44.61
C THR A 37 36.11 27.99 -43.12
N LEU A 38 36.06 26.70 -42.77
CA LEU A 38 36.09 26.21 -41.40
C LEU A 38 37.52 25.90 -40.90
N GLU A 39 38.47 25.71 -41.82
CA GLU A 39 39.87 25.41 -41.50
C GLU A 39 40.67 26.68 -41.15
N GLU A 40 40.50 27.75 -41.91
CA GLU A 40 41.16 29.05 -41.65
C GLU A 40 40.74 29.70 -40.33
N THR A 41 39.53 29.41 -39.83
CA THR A 41 39.01 29.97 -38.57
C THR A 41 39.45 29.21 -37.31
N ALA A 42 40.01 28.00 -37.45
CA ALA A 42 40.36 27.15 -36.31
C ALA A 42 41.75 27.40 -35.71
N SER A 43 42.73 27.82 -36.52
CA SER A 43 44.15 27.90 -36.12
C SER A 43 44.45 28.78 -34.90
N PRO A 44 43.91 30.01 -34.73
CA PRO A 44 44.31 30.91 -33.64
C PRO A 44 43.93 30.42 -32.23
N TRP A 45 42.87 29.61 -32.11
CA TRP A 45 42.42 29.05 -30.83
C TRP A 45 43.37 27.96 -30.32
N ILE A 46 43.96 27.18 -31.23
CA ILE A 46 44.83 26.03 -30.91
C ILE A 46 46.11 26.52 -30.22
N ASP A 47 46.75 27.57 -30.76
CA ASP A 47 47.96 28.17 -30.17
C ASP A 47 47.69 28.78 -28.78
N TYR A 48 46.52 29.40 -28.59
CA TYR A 48 46.12 29.92 -27.28
C TYR A 48 45.96 28.80 -26.25
N ALA A 49 45.24 27.72 -26.62
CA ALA A 49 45.04 26.56 -25.77
C ALA A 49 46.37 25.88 -25.38
N PHE A 50 47.30 25.74 -26.33
CA PHE A 50 48.62 25.17 -26.09
C PHE A 50 49.45 26.01 -25.09
N LYS A 51 49.45 27.34 -25.26
CA LYS A 51 50.16 28.27 -24.38
C LYS A 51 49.59 28.24 -22.94
N GLN A 52 48.27 28.11 -22.81
CA GLN A 52 47.61 27.99 -21.51
C GLN A 52 47.88 26.63 -20.84
N ALA A 53 47.91 25.53 -21.60
CA ALA A 53 48.28 24.21 -21.09
C ALA A 53 49.73 24.18 -20.54
N GLN A 54 50.67 24.82 -21.25
CA GLN A 54 52.06 24.89 -20.80
C GLN A 54 52.23 25.73 -19.52
N ALA A 55 51.45 26.80 -19.36
CA ALA A 55 51.42 27.58 -18.12
C ALA A 55 50.86 26.76 -16.95
N ALA A 56 49.75 26.04 -17.15
CA ALA A 56 49.15 25.18 -16.13
C ALA A 56 50.11 24.07 -15.66
N HIS A 57 50.81 23.40 -16.59
CA HIS A 57 51.77 22.33 -16.26
C HIS A 57 52.87 22.77 -15.29
N LYS A 58 53.44 23.97 -15.49
CA LYS A 58 54.53 24.48 -14.62
C LYS A 58 54.04 24.76 -13.20
N THR A 59 52.86 25.35 -13.07
CA THR A 59 52.25 25.66 -11.76
C THR A 59 51.87 24.39 -10.99
N ILE A 60 51.34 23.36 -11.67
CA ILE A 60 51.00 22.07 -11.06
C ILE A 60 52.24 21.38 -10.48
N GLY A 61 53.37 21.40 -11.20
CA GLY A 61 54.61 20.75 -10.76
C GLY A 61 55.15 21.26 -9.42
N HIS A 62 55.09 22.58 -9.18
CA HIS A 62 55.61 23.18 -7.95
C HIS A 62 54.72 22.86 -6.74
N HIS A 63 53.40 23.05 -6.87
CA HIS A 63 52.46 22.80 -5.78
C HIS A 63 52.40 21.33 -5.32
N LEU A 64 52.68 20.38 -6.22
CA LEU A 64 52.76 18.96 -5.85
C LEU A 64 53.93 18.66 -4.90
N GLN A 65 55.09 19.30 -5.09
CA GLN A 65 56.26 19.07 -4.24
C GLN A 65 56.05 19.66 -2.84
N ASP A 66 55.59 20.91 -2.78
CA ASP A 66 55.26 21.60 -1.51
C ASP A 66 54.18 20.82 -0.72
N ALA A 67 53.15 20.31 -1.40
CA ALA A 67 52.11 19.49 -0.78
C ALA A 67 52.63 18.16 -0.22
N ILE A 68 53.60 17.51 -0.88
CA ILE A 68 54.23 16.27 -0.39
C ILE A 68 55.04 16.54 0.87
N GLU A 69 55.80 17.63 0.94
CA GLU A 69 56.62 17.97 2.11
C GLU A 69 55.76 18.41 3.32
N VAL A 70 54.72 19.20 3.09
CA VAL A 70 53.71 19.53 4.11
C VAL A 70 52.98 18.28 4.60
N THR A 71 52.73 17.30 3.74
CA THR A 71 52.09 16.03 4.13
C THR A 71 53.03 15.18 4.99
N LYS A 72 54.31 15.05 4.62
CA LYS A 72 55.33 14.31 5.41
C LYS A 72 55.52 14.92 6.80
N SER A 73 55.78 16.23 6.88
CA SER A 73 55.97 16.93 8.15
C SER A 73 54.74 16.86 9.07
N ARG A 74 53.52 16.88 8.51
CA ARG A 74 52.28 16.61 9.27
C ARG A 74 52.20 15.17 9.74
N LEU A 75 52.57 14.20 8.92
CA LEU A 75 52.56 12.77 9.28
C LEU A 75 53.52 12.48 10.44
N ASP A 76 54.75 12.99 10.39
CA ASP A 76 55.76 12.81 11.45
C ASP A 76 55.33 13.51 12.76
N ARG A 77 54.69 14.67 12.65
CA ARG A 77 54.08 15.37 13.79
C ARG A 77 52.90 14.60 14.38
N ILE A 78 52.03 14.00 13.55
CA ILE A 78 50.94 13.13 14.04
C ILE A 78 51.52 11.89 14.73
N ARG A 79 52.54 11.24 14.15
CA ARG A 79 53.18 10.06 14.72
C ARG A 79 53.81 10.34 16.08
N THR A 80 54.57 11.43 16.20
CA THR A 80 55.19 11.83 17.47
C THR A 80 54.16 12.22 18.52
N THR A 81 53.20 13.10 18.19
CA THR A 81 52.10 13.48 19.09
C THR A 81 51.25 12.27 19.54
N SER A 82 50.95 11.33 18.64
CA SER A 82 50.19 10.12 18.98
C SER A 82 50.94 9.20 19.94
N SER A 83 52.27 9.08 19.82
CA SER A 83 53.07 8.26 20.74
C SER A 83 53.11 8.83 22.16
N ALA A 84 53.19 10.16 22.29
CA ALA A 84 53.16 10.83 23.59
C ALA A 84 51.81 10.62 24.31
N HIS A 85 50.68 10.81 23.60
CA HIS A 85 49.36 10.57 24.17
C HIS A 85 49.09 9.09 24.48
N PHE A 86 49.64 8.16 23.69
CA PHE A 86 49.52 6.73 23.97
C PHE A 86 50.22 6.35 25.29
N ASN A 87 51.45 6.81 25.49
CA ASN A 87 52.19 6.57 26.73
C ASN A 87 51.48 7.22 27.94
N GLN A 88 51.03 8.47 27.81
CA GLN A 88 50.23 9.16 28.84
C GLN A 88 48.94 8.38 29.20
N THR A 89 48.31 7.71 28.24
CA THR A 89 47.13 6.87 28.48
C THR A 89 47.51 5.57 29.22
N LEU A 90 48.65 4.96 28.88
CA LEU A 90 49.18 3.77 29.54
C LEU A 90 49.47 4.07 31.03
N ASP A 91 50.17 5.18 31.32
CA ASP A 91 50.49 5.60 32.68
C ASP A 91 49.21 5.82 33.51
N SER A 92 48.21 6.54 32.97
CA SER A 92 46.94 6.75 33.67
C SER A 92 46.11 5.47 33.92
N LEU A 93 46.26 4.45 33.07
CA LEU A 93 45.63 3.14 33.27
C LEU A 93 46.35 2.38 34.39
N GLN A 94 47.68 2.48 34.47
CA GLN A 94 48.47 1.88 35.53
C GLN A 94 48.14 2.50 36.90
N ASP A 95 47.99 3.82 36.98
CA ASP A 95 47.55 4.52 38.20
C ASP A 95 46.13 4.08 38.62
N ALA A 96 45.17 4.06 37.68
CA ALA A 96 43.81 3.61 37.94
C ALA A 96 43.74 2.14 38.39
N LYS A 97 44.69 1.29 37.95
CA LYS A 97 44.82 -0.09 38.40
C LYS A 97 45.32 -0.18 39.84
N SER A 98 46.29 0.65 40.26
CA SER A 98 46.69 0.71 41.67
C SER A 98 45.57 1.19 42.58
N ASP A 99 44.83 2.22 42.17
CA ASP A 99 43.68 2.73 42.93
C ASP A 99 42.59 1.66 43.08
N PHE A 100 42.27 0.94 42.00
CA PHE A 100 41.30 -0.15 42.04
C PHE A 100 41.70 -1.25 43.04
N ASN A 101 42.96 -1.69 43.01
CA ASN A 101 43.47 -2.70 43.94
C ASN A 101 43.33 -2.26 45.41
N ALA A 102 43.62 -0.99 45.71
CA ALA A 102 43.47 -0.44 47.06
C ALA A 102 42.00 -0.44 47.55
N TYR A 103 41.04 -0.17 46.66
CA TYR A 103 39.62 -0.29 46.98
C TYR A 103 39.16 -1.76 47.11
N GLU A 104 39.68 -2.66 46.29
CA GLU A 104 39.39 -4.10 46.35
C GLU A 104 39.86 -4.69 47.69
N ASP A 105 41.09 -4.41 48.12
CA ASP A 105 41.63 -4.87 49.40
C ASP A 105 40.79 -4.36 50.60
N LEU A 106 40.35 -3.09 50.56
CA LEU A 106 39.49 -2.51 51.59
C LEU A 106 38.09 -3.15 51.62
N ALA A 107 37.51 -3.43 50.44
CA ALA A 107 36.22 -4.11 50.33
C ALA A 107 36.29 -5.57 50.82
N ILE A 108 37.31 -6.32 50.39
CA ILE A 108 37.55 -7.71 50.82
C ILE A 108 37.86 -7.75 52.33
N GLY A 109 38.61 -6.79 52.85
CA GLY A 109 38.86 -6.62 54.29
C GLY A 109 37.55 -6.50 55.09
N LYS A 110 36.68 -5.56 54.72
CA LYS A 110 35.36 -5.38 55.36
C LYS A 110 34.44 -6.60 55.21
N ILE A 111 34.51 -7.33 54.09
CA ILE A 111 33.76 -8.58 53.91
C ILE A 111 34.27 -9.67 54.88
N ARG A 112 35.59 -9.78 55.09
CA ARG A 112 36.18 -10.71 56.05
C ARG A 112 35.85 -10.33 57.50
N GLU A 113 35.86 -9.05 57.84
CA GLU A 113 35.38 -8.54 59.15
C GLU A 113 33.90 -8.88 59.36
N GLY A 114 33.06 -8.63 58.35
CA GLY A 114 31.63 -8.97 58.37
C GLY A 114 31.38 -10.47 58.50
N PHE A 115 32.22 -11.32 57.88
CA PHE A 115 32.15 -12.77 58.04
C PHE A 115 32.53 -13.22 59.45
N ASN A 116 33.58 -12.64 60.04
CA ASN A 116 33.96 -12.91 61.44
C ASN A 116 32.87 -12.44 62.43
N LEU A 117 32.23 -11.30 62.17
CA LEU A 117 31.10 -10.80 62.95
C LEU A 117 29.84 -11.67 62.81
N ALA A 118 29.58 -12.21 61.62
CA ALA A 118 28.50 -13.15 61.36
C ALA A 118 28.76 -14.52 62.03
N ALA A 119 30.00 -14.99 62.06
CA ALA A 119 30.40 -16.19 62.77
C ALA A 119 30.19 -16.06 64.30
N ALA A 120 30.35 -14.86 64.86
CA ALA A 120 30.02 -14.57 66.25
C ALA A 120 28.50 -14.54 66.55
N ASN A 121 27.64 -14.32 65.54
CA ASN A 121 26.19 -14.17 65.71
C ASN A 121 25.38 -15.00 64.68
N PRO A 122 25.51 -16.34 64.68
CA PRO A 122 25.03 -17.20 63.59
C PRO A 122 23.51 -17.12 63.36
N PHE A 123 22.70 -16.97 64.41
CA PHE A 123 21.24 -16.89 64.28
C PHE A 123 20.76 -15.58 63.62
N ILE A 124 21.40 -14.45 63.94
CA ILE A 124 21.06 -13.14 63.36
C ILE A 124 21.50 -13.09 61.90
N ALA A 125 22.70 -13.61 61.61
CA ALA A 125 23.21 -13.75 60.24
C ALA A 125 22.34 -14.67 59.39
N ALA A 126 21.93 -15.83 59.90
CA ALA A 126 21.00 -16.72 59.21
C ALA A 126 19.66 -16.01 58.90
N GLY A 127 19.07 -15.35 59.91
CA GLY A 127 17.80 -14.62 59.76
C GLY A 127 17.84 -13.53 58.68
N SER A 128 18.92 -12.73 58.62
CA SER A 128 19.08 -11.69 57.61
C SER A 128 19.31 -12.26 56.21
N ILE A 129 20.12 -13.31 56.08
CA ILE A 129 20.33 -14.03 54.81
C ILE A 129 19.02 -14.64 54.29
N PHE A 130 18.22 -15.28 55.15
CA PHE A 130 16.92 -15.82 54.77
C PHE A 130 15.93 -14.72 54.35
N ALA A 131 15.87 -13.59 55.06
CA ALA A 131 14.98 -12.48 54.72
C ALA A 131 15.36 -11.82 53.38
N VAL A 132 16.66 -11.55 53.16
CA VAL A 132 17.18 -11.02 51.89
C VAL A 132 16.97 -12.01 50.75
N GLY A 133 17.19 -13.30 50.98
CA GLY A 133 16.90 -14.36 50.02
C GLY A 133 15.43 -14.40 49.61
N LEU A 134 14.51 -14.34 50.58
CA LEU A 134 13.07 -14.40 50.31
C LEU A 134 12.56 -13.17 49.51
N LEU A 135 13.16 -12.00 49.71
CA LEU A 135 12.86 -10.78 48.95
C LEU A 135 13.52 -10.76 47.56
N GLY A 136 14.75 -11.25 47.44
CA GLY A 136 15.52 -11.29 46.19
C GLY A 136 15.01 -12.34 45.19
N LEU A 137 14.50 -13.47 45.67
CA LEU A 137 13.92 -14.51 44.84
C LEU A 137 12.61 -14.04 44.17
N LYS A 138 12.62 -13.92 42.83
CA LYS A 138 11.49 -13.41 42.01
C LYS A 138 10.15 -14.12 42.26
N ARG A 139 10.15 -15.42 42.60
CA ARG A 139 8.93 -16.23 42.81
C ARG A 139 8.24 -15.99 44.17
N PRO A 140 8.90 -16.15 45.35
CA PRO A 140 8.26 -15.90 46.64
C PRO A 140 7.77 -14.46 46.80
N ARG A 141 8.51 -13.44 46.32
CA ARG A 141 8.04 -12.04 46.30
C ARG A 141 6.67 -11.89 45.62
N ARG A 142 6.47 -12.58 44.49
CA ARG A 142 5.20 -12.56 43.73
C ARG A 142 4.07 -13.24 44.50
N ILE A 143 4.34 -14.40 45.10
CA ILE A 143 3.36 -15.16 45.89
C ILE A 143 2.94 -14.36 47.12
N LEU A 144 3.89 -13.77 47.84
CA LEU A 144 3.63 -12.96 49.03
C LEU A 144 2.80 -11.71 48.69
N TYR A 145 3.14 -11.00 47.60
CA TYR A 145 2.36 -9.86 47.11
C TYR A 145 0.89 -10.22 46.82
N TYR A 146 0.64 -11.29 46.06
CA TYR A 146 -0.74 -11.69 45.73
C TYR A 146 -1.51 -12.24 46.94
N LYS A 147 -0.85 -12.96 47.86
CA LYS A 147 -1.49 -13.43 49.10
C LYS A 147 -1.86 -12.27 50.01
N LEU A 148 -0.94 -11.34 50.30
CA LEU A 148 -1.21 -10.15 51.11
C LEU A 148 -2.31 -9.30 50.47
N ARG A 149 -2.21 -9.00 49.17
CA ARG A 149 -3.25 -8.24 48.45
C ARG A 149 -4.62 -8.91 48.46
N ARG A 150 -4.69 -10.25 48.51
CA ARG A 150 -5.95 -11.00 48.66
C ARG A 150 -6.48 -10.96 50.09
N LEU A 151 -5.61 -10.96 51.10
CA LEU A 151 -6.00 -10.84 52.52
C LEU A 151 -6.50 -9.43 52.87
N PHE A 152 -5.93 -8.39 52.26
CA PHE A 152 -6.39 -7.00 52.43
C PHE A 152 -7.57 -6.61 51.52
N ALA A 153 -8.05 -7.50 50.65
CA ALA A 153 -9.26 -7.29 49.87
C ALA A 153 -10.46 -7.81 50.67
N SER A 154 -11.26 -6.91 51.26
CA SER A 154 -12.45 -7.30 51.99
C SER A 154 -13.49 -7.97 51.07
N GLU A 155 -14.18 -8.98 51.59
CA GLU A 155 -15.20 -9.74 50.87
C GLU A 155 -16.29 -8.82 50.30
N GLN A 156 -16.69 -7.80 51.05
CA GLN A 156 -17.65 -6.77 50.64
C GLN A 156 -17.22 -5.99 49.39
N VAL A 157 -15.93 -5.73 49.19
CA VAL A 157 -15.40 -5.07 47.98
C VAL A 157 -15.38 -6.02 46.78
N LEU A 158 -15.21 -7.33 47.01
CA LEU A 158 -15.32 -8.34 45.95
C LEU A 158 -16.78 -8.55 45.54
N LEU A 159 -17.71 -8.60 46.49
CA LEU A 159 -19.15 -8.75 46.26
C LEU A 159 -19.74 -7.53 45.54
N SER A 160 -19.49 -6.31 46.02
CA SER A 160 -19.96 -5.08 45.35
C SER A 160 -19.40 -4.94 43.92
N LYS A 161 -18.17 -5.40 43.67
CA LYS A 161 -17.59 -5.47 42.32
C LYS A 161 -18.24 -6.56 41.46
N ALA A 162 -18.66 -7.68 42.04
CA ALA A 162 -19.42 -8.70 41.34
C ALA A 162 -20.83 -8.18 40.97
N ASP A 163 -21.54 -7.54 41.90
CA ASP A 163 -22.86 -6.93 41.67
C ASP A 163 -22.82 -5.86 40.58
N ALA A 164 -21.80 -4.99 40.58
CA ALA A 164 -21.60 -4.00 39.52
C ALA A 164 -21.46 -4.67 38.14
N LYS A 165 -20.65 -5.73 38.04
CA LYS A 165 -20.48 -6.51 36.81
C LYS A 165 -21.74 -7.25 36.39
N VAL A 166 -22.53 -7.79 37.33
CA VAL A 166 -23.80 -8.45 37.02
C VAL A 166 -24.81 -7.45 36.48
N LYS A 167 -24.85 -6.22 37.00
CA LYS A 167 -25.68 -5.13 36.47
C LYS A 167 -25.25 -4.71 35.06
N GLU A 168 -23.96 -4.50 34.85
CA GLU A 168 -23.37 -4.20 33.53
C GLU A 168 -23.71 -5.30 32.50
N LEU A 169 -23.53 -6.57 32.87
CA LEU A 169 -23.87 -7.71 32.02
C LEU A 169 -25.37 -7.78 31.71
N ARG A 170 -26.25 -7.57 32.70
CA ARG A 170 -27.70 -7.51 32.46
C ARG A 170 -28.09 -6.40 31.49
N GLN A 171 -27.54 -5.20 31.67
CA GLN A 171 -27.76 -4.08 30.75
C GLN A 171 -27.29 -4.41 29.33
N SER A 172 -26.11 -5.02 29.18
CA SER A 172 -25.62 -5.46 27.86
C SER A 172 -26.51 -6.54 27.22
N PHE A 173 -27.07 -7.44 28.03
CA PHE A 173 -27.98 -8.50 27.58
C PHE A 173 -29.35 -7.95 27.14
N GLU A 174 -29.88 -6.94 27.83
CA GLU A 174 -31.12 -6.26 27.42
C GLU A 174 -30.97 -5.52 26.08
N VAL A 175 -29.83 -4.85 25.87
CA VAL A 175 -29.50 -4.24 24.57
C VAL A 175 -29.39 -5.31 23.48
N LEU A 176 -28.61 -6.37 23.71
CA LEU A 176 -28.47 -7.50 22.78
C LEU A 176 -29.81 -8.16 22.45
N LYS A 177 -30.73 -8.29 23.43
CA LYS A 177 -32.06 -8.85 23.21
C LYS A 177 -32.91 -7.94 22.32
N ALA A 178 -32.91 -6.63 22.56
CA ALA A 178 -33.64 -5.67 21.74
C ALA A 178 -33.09 -5.61 20.29
N GLU A 179 -31.77 -5.70 20.12
CA GLU A 179 -31.13 -5.81 18.80
C GLU A 179 -31.47 -7.13 18.10
N ALA A 180 -31.45 -8.26 18.82
CA ALA A 180 -31.82 -9.56 18.29
C ALA A 180 -33.29 -9.59 17.80
N GLU A 181 -34.25 -9.12 18.61
CA GLU A 181 -35.66 -9.05 18.22
C GLU A 181 -35.88 -8.14 16.99
N LYS A 182 -35.09 -7.07 16.85
CA LYS A 182 -35.14 -6.18 15.68
C LYS A 182 -34.59 -6.86 14.42
N LEU A 183 -33.45 -7.56 14.55
CA LEU A 183 -32.81 -8.27 13.44
C LEU A 183 -33.63 -9.48 13.00
N GLU A 184 -34.25 -10.20 13.92
CA GLU A 184 -35.18 -11.32 13.64
C GLU A 184 -36.38 -10.84 12.82
N LYS A 185 -37.06 -9.76 13.25
CA LYS A 185 -38.18 -9.16 12.51
C LYS A 185 -37.76 -8.70 11.10
N ALA A 186 -36.57 -8.11 10.97
CA ALA A 186 -36.03 -7.70 9.67
C ALA A 186 -35.71 -8.92 8.76
N ALA A 187 -35.18 -10.00 9.33
CA ALA A 187 -34.89 -11.23 8.59
C ALA A 187 -36.18 -11.92 8.10
N LEU A 188 -37.20 -12.03 8.96
CA LEU A 188 -38.52 -12.58 8.60
C LEU A 188 -39.20 -11.77 7.49
N GLN A 189 -39.13 -10.43 7.56
CA GLN A 189 -39.65 -9.57 6.48
C GLN A 189 -38.88 -9.81 5.17
N ALA A 190 -37.55 -9.86 5.22
CA ALA A 190 -36.72 -10.10 4.04
C ALA A 190 -36.97 -11.50 3.42
N GLU A 191 -37.23 -12.52 4.23
CA GLU A 191 -37.64 -13.85 3.76
C GLU A 191 -39.02 -13.81 3.07
N GLU A 192 -40.00 -13.10 3.65
CA GLU A 192 -41.32 -12.95 3.02
C GLU A 192 -41.23 -12.20 1.68
N GLU A 193 -40.44 -11.12 1.62
CA GLU A 193 -40.20 -10.38 0.38
C GLU A 193 -39.44 -11.22 -0.66
N MET A 194 -38.45 -12.01 -0.25
CA MET A 194 -37.72 -12.94 -1.12
C MET A 194 -38.64 -14.04 -1.69
N THR A 195 -39.48 -14.66 -0.85
CA THR A 195 -40.40 -15.72 -1.29
C THR A 195 -41.48 -15.17 -2.22
N ARG A 196 -42.05 -13.99 -1.92
CA ARG A 196 -42.96 -13.24 -2.82
C ARG A 196 -42.27 -12.83 -4.14
N GLY A 197 -40.99 -12.44 -4.10
CA GLY A 197 -40.19 -12.15 -5.29
C GLY A 197 -39.95 -13.38 -6.15
N ARG A 198 -39.60 -14.52 -5.53
CA ARG A 198 -39.36 -15.82 -6.17
C ARG A 198 -40.61 -16.35 -6.87
N THR A 199 -41.79 -16.21 -6.29
CA THR A 199 -43.05 -16.62 -6.94
C THR A 199 -43.41 -15.72 -8.13
N LYS A 200 -43.25 -14.40 -8.00
CA LYS A 200 -43.41 -13.44 -9.13
C LYS A 200 -42.46 -13.75 -10.29
N LEU A 201 -41.18 -13.97 -10.03
CA LEU A 201 -40.19 -14.36 -11.05
C LEU A 201 -40.55 -15.68 -11.73
N ARG A 202 -41.06 -16.67 -10.97
CA ARG A 202 -41.54 -17.94 -11.53
C ARG A 202 -42.74 -17.76 -12.46
N GLN A 203 -43.71 -16.93 -12.07
CA GLN A 203 -44.89 -16.64 -12.88
C GLN A 203 -44.52 -15.87 -14.16
N ALA A 204 -43.69 -14.83 -14.05
CA ALA A 204 -43.18 -14.09 -15.20
C ALA A 204 -42.37 -14.99 -16.14
N GLY A 205 -41.50 -15.86 -15.60
CA GLY A 205 -40.78 -16.87 -16.36
C GLY A 205 -41.71 -17.77 -17.17
N LYS A 206 -42.80 -18.27 -16.58
CA LYS A 206 -43.79 -19.10 -17.28
C LYS A 206 -44.51 -18.36 -18.40
N GLN A 207 -44.85 -17.08 -18.18
CA GLN A 207 -45.42 -16.22 -19.22
C GLN A 207 -44.43 -16.03 -20.38
N ILE A 208 -43.16 -15.71 -20.09
CA ILE A 208 -42.11 -15.58 -21.12
C ILE A 208 -41.90 -16.91 -21.85
N GLN A 209 -41.88 -18.05 -21.16
CA GLN A 209 -41.77 -19.38 -21.77
C GLN A 209 -42.96 -19.71 -22.70
N SER A 210 -44.17 -19.25 -22.35
CA SER A 210 -45.34 -19.33 -23.23
C SER A 210 -45.15 -18.50 -24.51
N VAL A 211 -44.65 -17.26 -24.40
CA VAL A 211 -44.34 -16.40 -25.55
C VAL A 211 -43.20 -16.96 -26.40
N VAL A 212 -42.18 -17.59 -25.79
CA VAL A 212 -41.12 -18.32 -26.51
C VAL A 212 -41.71 -19.46 -27.35
N ARG A 213 -42.72 -20.18 -26.84
CA ARG A 213 -43.43 -21.24 -27.57
C ARG A 213 -44.31 -20.68 -28.70
N SER A 214 -45.00 -19.56 -28.51
CA SER A 214 -45.81 -18.94 -29.58
C SER A 214 -44.92 -18.35 -30.68
N ALA A 215 -43.87 -17.61 -30.32
CA ALA A 215 -42.87 -17.11 -31.27
C ALA A 215 -42.18 -18.24 -32.05
N TYR A 216 -41.95 -19.40 -31.43
CA TYR A 216 -41.45 -20.59 -32.13
C TYR A 216 -42.46 -21.16 -33.14
N LYS A 217 -43.75 -21.21 -32.80
CA LYS A 217 -44.80 -21.62 -33.76
C LYS A 217 -44.87 -20.67 -34.95
N ILE A 218 -44.82 -19.36 -34.70
CA ILE A 218 -44.80 -18.32 -35.75
C ILE A 218 -43.55 -18.46 -36.64
N GLU A 219 -42.35 -18.61 -36.06
CA GLU A 219 -41.11 -18.88 -36.81
C GLU A 219 -41.27 -20.11 -37.71
N ARG A 220 -41.84 -21.22 -37.19
CA ARG A 220 -42.05 -22.45 -37.97
C ARG A 220 -43.08 -22.29 -39.08
N GLN A 221 -44.21 -21.63 -38.82
CA GLN A 221 -45.23 -21.35 -39.83
C GLN A 221 -44.70 -20.42 -40.93
N ALA A 222 -43.94 -19.38 -40.56
CA ALA A 222 -43.30 -18.49 -41.52
C ALA A 222 -42.23 -19.20 -42.36
N VAL A 223 -41.38 -20.04 -41.77
CA VAL A 223 -40.41 -20.85 -42.54
C VAL A 223 -41.14 -21.80 -43.50
N GLY A 224 -42.15 -22.55 -43.04
CA GLY A 224 -42.92 -23.45 -43.91
C GLY A 224 -43.64 -22.72 -45.05
N LEU A 225 -44.26 -21.57 -44.78
CA LEU A 225 -44.90 -20.74 -45.81
C LEU A 225 -43.88 -20.19 -46.81
N LYS A 226 -42.69 -19.77 -46.35
CA LYS A 226 -41.60 -19.34 -47.23
C LYS A 226 -41.14 -20.47 -48.15
N ASP A 227 -41.05 -21.70 -47.63
CA ASP A 227 -40.65 -22.87 -48.41
C ASP A 227 -41.72 -23.23 -49.46
N VAL A 228 -43.01 -23.21 -49.13
CA VAL A 228 -44.09 -23.37 -50.13
C VAL A 228 -44.06 -22.25 -51.18
N LEU A 229 -43.89 -21.00 -50.77
CA LEU A 229 -43.80 -19.86 -51.69
C LEU A 229 -42.58 -19.95 -52.61
N ARG A 230 -41.52 -20.69 -52.25
CA ARG A 230 -40.31 -20.87 -53.07
C ARG A 230 -40.59 -21.58 -54.38
N ASP A 231 -41.60 -22.44 -54.40
CA ASP A 231 -41.89 -23.31 -55.55
C ASP A 231 -42.83 -22.64 -56.57
N LEU A 232 -43.47 -21.50 -56.22
CA LEU A 232 -44.32 -20.71 -57.12
C LEU A 232 -43.51 -19.62 -57.85
N PRO A 233 -43.40 -19.62 -59.20
CA PRO A 233 -42.60 -18.65 -59.96
C PRO A 233 -43.25 -17.25 -60.17
N SER A 234 -44.17 -16.81 -59.29
CA SER A 234 -44.87 -15.53 -59.46
C SER A 234 -44.16 -14.32 -58.80
N ILE A 235 -44.36 -13.13 -59.37
CA ILE A 235 -43.81 -11.86 -58.85
C ILE A 235 -44.36 -11.57 -57.44
N GLU A 236 -45.65 -11.85 -57.21
CA GLU A 236 -46.29 -11.70 -55.91
C GLU A 236 -45.72 -12.65 -54.86
N ALA A 237 -45.47 -13.92 -55.23
CA ALA A 237 -44.80 -14.87 -54.34
C ALA A 237 -43.42 -14.34 -53.91
N SER A 238 -42.66 -13.70 -54.81
CA SER A 238 -41.38 -13.07 -54.46
C SER A 238 -41.52 -11.98 -53.38
N ARG A 239 -42.54 -11.11 -53.49
CA ARG A 239 -42.85 -10.11 -52.45
C ARG A 239 -43.17 -10.79 -51.11
N PHE A 240 -44.09 -11.75 -51.08
CA PHE A 240 -44.45 -12.46 -49.86
C PHE A 240 -43.27 -13.25 -49.26
N ARG A 241 -42.41 -13.89 -50.07
CA ARG A 241 -41.19 -14.56 -49.59
C ARG A 241 -40.31 -13.63 -48.76
N SER A 242 -40.15 -12.37 -49.19
CA SER A 242 -39.34 -11.38 -48.48
C SER A 242 -39.96 -10.96 -47.14
N GLN A 243 -41.27 -10.67 -47.13
CA GLN A 243 -42.01 -10.31 -45.92
C GLN A 243 -41.99 -11.45 -44.89
N VAL A 244 -42.33 -12.66 -45.32
CA VAL A 244 -42.35 -13.86 -44.46
C VAL A 244 -40.94 -14.22 -43.96
N SER A 245 -39.91 -14.06 -44.79
CA SER A 245 -38.51 -14.27 -44.38
C SER A 245 -38.02 -13.22 -43.37
N ASN A 246 -38.54 -11.99 -43.42
CA ASN A 246 -38.24 -10.96 -42.42
C ASN A 246 -38.98 -11.25 -41.10
N LEU A 247 -40.28 -11.59 -41.15
CA LEU A 247 -41.06 -12.01 -39.99
C LEU A 247 -40.44 -13.22 -39.27
N ALA A 248 -39.96 -14.22 -40.02
CA ALA A 248 -39.24 -15.37 -39.45
C ALA A 248 -37.94 -14.98 -38.74
N LYS A 249 -37.16 -14.03 -39.30
CA LYS A 249 -35.94 -13.52 -38.67
C LYS A 249 -36.24 -12.73 -37.39
N GLU A 250 -37.30 -11.94 -37.39
CA GLU A 250 -37.75 -11.14 -36.25
C GLU A 250 -38.23 -12.03 -35.10
N ALA A 251 -39.19 -12.94 -35.36
CA ALA A 251 -39.65 -13.92 -34.37
C ALA A 251 -38.50 -14.78 -33.81
N LYS A 252 -37.52 -15.15 -34.65
CA LYS A 252 -36.30 -15.86 -34.21
C LYS A 252 -35.42 -15.01 -33.29
N LYS A 253 -35.27 -13.70 -33.57
CA LYS A 253 -34.51 -12.74 -32.77
C LYS A 253 -35.18 -12.54 -31.41
N GLU A 254 -36.47 -12.25 -31.39
CA GLU A 254 -37.27 -12.09 -30.16
C GLU A 254 -37.24 -13.35 -29.29
N ARG A 255 -37.51 -14.53 -29.88
CA ARG A 255 -37.41 -15.80 -29.16
C ARG A 255 -36.04 -15.99 -28.52
N ARG A 256 -34.94 -15.63 -29.22
CA ARG A 256 -33.57 -15.73 -28.67
C ARG A 256 -33.35 -14.76 -27.50
N VAL A 257 -33.95 -13.57 -27.51
CA VAL A 257 -33.90 -12.62 -26.38
C VAL A 257 -34.70 -13.17 -25.21
N LEU A 258 -35.97 -13.53 -25.41
CA LEU A 258 -36.84 -14.06 -24.35
C LEU A 258 -36.28 -15.35 -23.72
N ASN A 259 -35.68 -16.24 -24.51
CA ASN A 259 -35.07 -17.47 -24.00
C ASN A 259 -33.81 -17.20 -23.13
N LYS A 260 -33.08 -16.10 -23.37
CA LYS A 260 -32.00 -15.67 -22.47
C LYS A 260 -32.57 -15.21 -21.13
N GLU A 261 -33.67 -14.46 -21.11
CA GLU A 261 -34.31 -14.02 -19.86
C GLU A 261 -34.85 -15.20 -19.05
N VAL A 262 -35.47 -16.21 -19.69
CA VAL A 262 -35.85 -17.47 -19.02
C VAL A 262 -34.63 -18.19 -18.44
N THR A 263 -33.51 -18.21 -19.17
CA THR A 263 -32.26 -18.82 -18.70
C THR A 263 -31.69 -18.08 -17.49
N LYS A 264 -31.73 -16.73 -17.45
CA LYS A 264 -31.36 -15.94 -16.26
C LYS A 264 -32.22 -16.32 -15.05
N ILE A 265 -33.55 -16.42 -15.22
CA ILE A 265 -34.46 -16.84 -14.14
C ILE A 265 -34.10 -18.24 -13.64
N SER A 266 -33.82 -19.18 -14.54
CA SER A 266 -33.38 -20.54 -14.18
C SER A 266 -32.04 -20.56 -13.44
N ASN A 267 -31.10 -19.67 -13.78
CA ASN A 267 -29.79 -19.58 -13.13
C ASN A 267 -29.88 -19.11 -11.66
N TYR A 268 -30.96 -18.42 -11.27
CA TYR A 268 -31.28 -18.13 -9.86
C TYR A 268 -31.91 -19.34 -9.10
N GLY A 269 -31.84 -20.54 -9.68
CA GLY A 269 -32.42 -21.76 -9.10
C GLY A 269 -33.95 -21.73 -9.06
N ILE A 270 -34.60 -20.99 -9.96
CA ILE A 270 -36.07 -20.89 -10.07
C ILE A 270 -36.54 -21.74 -11.25
N SER A 271 -37.27 -22.83 -10.97
CA SER A 271 -37.83 -23.69 -12.03
C SER A 271 -39.03 -23.03 -12.72
N VAL A 272 -38.88 -22.77 -14.02
CA VAL A 272 -39.88 -22.13 -14.90
C VAL A 272 -40.77 -23.17 -15.60
#